data_AF-A0A2D5RN07-F1
#
_entry.id   AF-A0A2D5RN07-F1
#
_cell.length_a   1.000
_cell.length_b   1.000
_cell.length_c   1.000
_cell.angle_alpha   90.00
_cell.angle_beta   90.00
_cell.angle_gamma   90.00
#
_symmetry.space_group_name_H-M   'P 1'
#
loop_
_entity.id
_entity.type
_entity.pdbx_description
1 polymer ?
#
loop_
_entity_poly.entity_id
_entity_poly.type
_entity_poly.pdbx_seq_one_letter_code
_entity_poly.pdbx_strand_id
1 'polypeptide(L)'
;MVVSGQNGEKNIIFEEIIVFEGPFWYSASCLKVSCSGLTLEINNNGDIISLEDSHELEWGGILEEGAIVSLFSSTDLSINDVLIDMIMVNDLSNIEDSDLIDSIPSPGNPGDYYTLITEDNCFLGNCNSLIEGNQRNIEFIGVLDNHSDKDSIQIFGEPGDIIVISEITGDNDIKIELWHRNDSVKQLVSNDLSEQENLFEYPKENELWIRIISTSDEEVQPYKFELYRNNQTNEYGNGEELQIPWDHGDPLTYDTSWYYESYIAKSDSNGDSILFSMGADMKISLICAATNEGVIFELFLIDYYGDKENISLTNGLCPDIIESNENTSSLEIWIKSSETTRWNLSLNPLRVMDGVKFSDAPESKWIDTPDERWNEIELDSETSGSLHNGDNIDIFWIKILDENGSKIYLNEVIKSEVNYTIQEINQNNGALVNTSNG
;
A
#
# COMPACT_ATOMS: atom_id res chain seq x y z
N MET A 1 19.99 -22.07 -62.35
CA MET A 1 19.18 -22.75 -61.33
C MET A 1 19.16 -21.81 -60.15
N VAL A 2 18.03 -21.14 -59.95
CA VAL A 2 17.80 -20.19 -58.86
C VAL A 2 17.63 -21.04 -57.60
N VAL A 3 18.53 -20.89 -56.64
CA VAL A 3 18.37 -21.46 -55.30
C VAL A 3 17.65 -20.38 -54.50
N SER A 4 16.33 -20.52 -54.39
CA SER A 4 15.52 -19.79 -53.43
C SER A 4 15.98 -20.19 -52.03
N GLY A 5 16.64 -19.27 -51.32
CA GLY A 5 16.81 -19.39 -49.88
C GLY A 5 15.42 -19.42 -49.24
N GLN A 6 15.12 -20.48 -48.53
CA GLN A 6 13.94 -20.54 -47.65
C GLN A 6 14.21 -19.54 -46.52
N ASN A 7 13.48 -18.42 -46.50
CA ASN A 7 13.27 -17.70 -45.25
C ASN A 7 12.57 -18.69 -44.32
N GLY A 8 13.24 -19.10 -43.23
CA GLY A 8 12.57 -19.85 -42.16
C GLY A 8 11.42 -19.01 -41.63
N GLU A 9 10.27 -19.63 -41.38
CA GLU A 9 9.18 -18.98 -40.66
C GLU A 9 9.71 -18.54 -39.29
N LYS A 10 9.84 -17.23 -39.09
CA LYS A 10 10.07 -16.63 -37.78
C LYS A 10 8.71 -16.58 -37.07
N ASN A 11 8.57 -17.28 -35.97
CA ASN A 11 7.39 -17.17 -35.10
C ASN A 11 7.58 -15.94 -34.20
N ILE A 12 6.66 -14.97 -34.26
CA ILE A 12 6.65 -13.83 -33.35
C ILE A 12 6.16 -14.31 -31.98
N ILE A 13 6.98 -14.08 -30.96
CA ILE A 13 6.63 -14.35 -29.55
C ILE A 13 6.02 -13.09 -28.94
N PHE A 14 6.65 -11.94 -29.21
CA PHE A 14 6.30 -10.63 -28.67
C PHE A 14 6.62 -9.56 -29.71
N GLU A 15 5.79 -8.53 -29.80
CA GLU A 15 6.02 -7.36 -30.64
C GLU A 15 5.33 -6.16 -29.99
N GLU A 16 6.08 -5.07 -29.84
CA GLU A 16 5.63 -3.83 -29.20
C GLU A 16 6.00 -2.62 -30.08
N ILE A 17 5.09 -1.65 -30.15
CA ILE A 17 5.31 -0.38 -30.86
C ILE A 17 5.52 0.71 -29.82
N ILE A 18 6.64 1.40 -29.91
CA ILE A 18 6.99 2.48 -28.98
C ILE A 18 6.10 3.70 -29.22
N VAL A 19 5.41 4.12 -28.18
CA VAL A 19 4.49 5.28 -28.22
C VAL A 19 5.14 6.56 -27.71
N PHE A 20 6.12 6.45 -26.81
CA PHE A 20 6.84 7.58 -26.23
C PHE A 20 8.34 7.39 -26.44
N GLU A 21 9.02 8.44 -26.90
CA GLU A 21 10.48 8.45 -27.01
C GLU A 21 11.12 8.41 -25.62
N GLY A 22 12.25 7.71 -25.50
CA GLY A 22 13.04 7.70 -24.27
C GLY A 22 13.98 6.52 -24.15
N PRO A 23 14.57 6.30 -22.97
CA PRO A 23 15.43 5.17 -22.68
C PRO A 23 14.62 3.88 -22.43
N PHE A 24 15.04 2.80 -23.07
CA PHE A 24 14.42 1.48 -22.98
C PHE A 24 15.46 0.39 -22.73
N TRP A 25 15.10 -0.55 -21.88
CA TRP A 25 15.85 -1.77 -21.64
C TRP A 25 14.94 -2.96 -21.86
N TYR A 26 15.48 -4.00 -22.51
CA TYR A 26 14.78 -5.24 -22.79
C TYR A 26 15.67 -6.41 -22.39
N SER A 27 15.15 -7.29 -21.53
CA SER A 27 15.73 -8.60 -21.26
C SER A 27 14.74 -9.69 -21.59
N ALA A 28 15.22 -10.73 -22.28
CA ALA A 28 14.44 -11.91 -22.61
C ALA A 28 15.24 -13.17 -22.21
N SER A 29 14.73 -13.88 -21.21
CA SER A 29 15.34 -15.09 -20.65
C SER A 29 14.51 -16.34 -20.96
N CYS A 30 15.16 -17.36 -21.51
CA CYS A 30 14.52 -18.64 -21.81
C CYS A 30 14.18 -19.43 -20.54
N LEU A 31 12.93 -19.82 -20.36
CA LEU A 31 12.47 -20.64 -19.23
C LEU A 31 12.66 -22.16 -19.48
N LYS A 32 13.08 -22.53 -20.69
CA LYS A 32 13.42 -23.90 -21.09
C LYS A 32 14.95 -24.11 -21.04
N VAL A 33 15.39 -25.35 -21.25
CA VAL A 33 16.82 -25.69 -21.32
C VAL A 33 17.55 -24.90 -22.42
N SER A 34 16.86 -24.57 -23.51
CA SER A 34 17.37 -23.72 -24.59
C SER A 34 16.21 -23.32 -25.51
N CYS A 35 16.20 -22.07 -25.96
CA CYS A 35 15.24 -21.48 -26.88
C CYS A 35 15.94 -21.24 -28.22
N SER A 36 16.02 -22.27 -29.05
CA SER A 36 16.83 -22.21 -30.28
C SER A 36 16.33 -21.14 -31.27
N GLY A 37 17.28 -20.31 -31.72
CA GLY A 37 17.02 -19.20 -32.65
C GLY A 37 16.06 -18.16 -32.07
N LEU A 38 16.13 -17.92 -30.76
CA LEU A 38 15.51 -16.77 -30.11
C LEU A 38 16.27 -15.52 -30.56
N THR A 39 15.55 -14.52 -31.05
CA THR A 39 16.14 -13.31 -31.66
C THR A 39 15.35 -12.09 -31.26
N LEU A 40 16.03 -11.10 -30.68
CA LEU A 40 15.49 -9.76 -30.44
C LEU A 40 15.85 -8.89 -31.65
N GLU A 41 14.85 -8.27 -32.27
CA GLU A 41 15.01 -7.33 -33.37
C GLU A 41 14.39 -5.99 -32.97
N ILE A 42 15.16 -4.92 -33.14
CA ILE A 42 14.74 -3.56 -32.82
C ILE A 42 14.86 -2.75 -34.11
N ASN A 43 13.77 -2.17 -34.56
CA ASN A 43 13.72 -1.27 -35.70
C ASN A 43 13.40 0.13 -35.20
N ASN A 44 14.44 0.93 -35.00
CA ASN A 44 14.31 2.34 -34.60
C ASN A 44 14.29 3.21 -35.86
N ASN A 45 13.11 3.41 -36.44
CA ASN A 45 12.88 4.27 -37.60
C ASN A 45 13.80 4.01 -38.83
N GLY A 46 14.18 2.74 -39.04
CA GLY A 46 14.99 2.29 -40.16
C GLY A 46 16.37 1.77 -39.77
N ASP A 47 16.84 2.08 -38.56
CA ASP A 47 18.04 1.47 -37.98
C ASP A 47 17.65 0.16 -37.28
N ILE A 48 18.13 -0.96 -37.85
CA ILE A 48 17.76 -2.30 -37.41
C ILE A 48 18.92 -2.93 -36.63
N ILE A 49 18.65 -3.23 -35.36
CA ILE A 49 19.52 -4.00 -34.48
C ILE A 49 18.93 -5.40 -34.34
N SER A 50 19.77 -6.43 -34.37
CA SER A 50 19.33 -7.80 -34.17
C SER A 50 20.35 -8.58 -33.33
N LEU A 51 19.85 -9.17 -32.24
CA LEU A 51 20.60 -9.97 -31.28
C LEU A 51 20.04 -11.40 -31.28
N GLU A 52 20.90 -12.40 -31.26
CA GLU A 52 20.50 -13.81 -31.24
C GLU A 52 21.30 -14.56 -30.18
N ASP A 53 20.59 -15.12 -29.20
CA ASP A 53 21.12 -16.00 -28.17
C ASP A 53 20.00 -16.97 -27.75
N SER A 54 20.36 -18.20 -27.42
CA SER A 54 19.40 -19.25 -27.09
C SER A 54 18.99 -19.32 -25.62
N HIS A 55 19.59 -18.52 -24.75
CA HIS A 55 19.33 -18.49 -23.32
C HIS A 55 18.89 -17.11 -22.86
N GLU A 56 19.65 -16.07 -23.17
CA GLU A 56 19.43 -14.73 -22.63
C GLU A 56 19.80 -13.68 -23.66
N LEU A 57 18.90 -12.74 -23.88
CA LEU A 57 19.06 -11.60 -24.75
C LEU A 57 18.84 -10.34 -23.94
N GLU A 58 19.74 -9.38 -24.06
CA GLU A 58 19.66 -8.12 -23.35
C GLU A 58 20.04 -6.97 -24.30
N TRP A 59 19.31 -5.86 -24.19
CA TRP A 59 19.61 -4.64 -24.93
C TRP A 59 19.12 -3.41 -24.17
N GLY A 60 19.97 -2.39 -24.08
CA GLY A 60 19.63 -1.05 -23.62
C GLY A 60 19.90 0.01 -24.69
N GLY A 61 19.05 1.02 -24.77
CA GLY A 61 19.26 2.17 -25.65
C GLY A 61 18.10 3.14 -25.68
N ILE A 62 18.23 4.18 -26.51
CA ILE A 62 17.17 5.17 -26.73
C ILE A 62 16.33 4.76 -27.95
N LEU A 63 15.01 4.75 -27.81
CA LEU A 63 14.07 4.48 -28.90
C LEU A 63 13.21 5.71 -29.19
N GLU A 64 12.98 5.98 -30.48
CA GLU A 64 12.09 7.05 -30.93
C GLU A 64 10.64 6.58 -30.96
N GLU A 65 9.70 7.53 -30.93
CA GLU A 65 8.28 7.25 -31.18
C GLU A 65 8.12 6.54 -32.55
N GLY A 66 7.40 5.41 -32.55
CA GLY A 66 7.17 4.57 -33.71
C GLY A 66 8.20 3.46 -33.94
N ALA A 67 9.24 3.37 -33.11
CA ALA A 67 10.14 2.22 -33.10
C ALA A 67 9.37 0.91 -32.82
N ILE A 68 9.86 -0.20 -33.36
CA ILE A 68 9.24 -1.53 -33.20
C ILE A 68 10.26 -2.47 -32.58
N VAL A 69 9.86 -3.13 -31.49
CA VAL A 69 10.66 -4.16 -30.83
C VAL A 69 9.94 -5.50 -30.98
N SER A 70 10.62 -6.48 -31.56
CA SER A 70 10.05 -7.78 -31.86
C SER A 70 10.97 -8.91 -31.37
N LEU A 71 10.40 -9.86 -30.63
CA LEU A 71 11.07 -11.08 -30.20
C LEU A 71 10.55 -12.25 -31.04
N PHE A 72 11.45 -12.96 -31.70
CA PHE A 72 11.14 -14.08 -32.57
C PHE A 72 11.78 -15.37 -32.09
N SER A 73 11.23 -16.50 -32.51
CA SER A 73 11.93 -17.78 -32.50
C SER A 73 11.86 -18.51 -33.82
N SER A 74 12.92 -19.26 -34.12
CA SER A 74 12.98 -20.25 -35.20
C SER A 74 12.23 -21.56 -34.89
N THR A 75 11.70 -21.70 -33.67
CA THR A 75 10.96 -22.87 -33.19
C THR A 75 9.56 -22.47 -32.70
N ASP A 76 8.70 -23.45 -32.44
CA ASP A 76 7.39 -23.23 -31.81
C ASP A 76 7.57 -22.93 -30.31
N LEU A 77 8.00 -21.70 -30.01
CA LEU A 77 7.97 -21.12 -28.67
C LEU A 77 6.76 -20.21 -28.52
N SER A 78 6.26 -20.13 -27.30
CA SER A 78 5.21 -19.19 -26.91
C SER A 78 5.74 -18.20 -25.88
N ILE A 79 4.98 -17.14 -25.61
CA ILE A 79 5.34 -16.14 -24.59
C ILE A 79 5.52 -16.77 -23.19
N ASN A 80 4.85 -17.88 -22.88
CA ASN A 80 5.00 -18.59 -21.60
C ASN A 80 6.34 -19.34 -21.45
N ASP A 81 7.14 -19.43 -22.53
CA ASP A 81 8.43 -20.11 -22.53
C ASP A 81 9.61 -19.15 -22.31
N VAL A 82 9.32 -17.85 -22.19
CA VAL A 82 10.30 -16.78 -22.06
C VAL A 82 9.85 -15.83 -20.95
N LEU A 83 10.76 -15.41 -20.09
CA LEU A 83 10.56 -14.29 -19.18
C LEU A 83 11.03 -13.02 -19.90
N ILE A 84 10.17 -12.01 -19.96
CA ILE A 84 10.48 -10.72 -20.59
C ILE A 84 10.37 -9.65 -19.53
N ASP A 85 11.46 -8.95 -19.29
CA ASP A 85 11.52 -7.78 -18.41
C ASP A 85 11.90 -6.56 -19.25
N MET A 86 11.30 -5.42 -18.94
CA MET A 86 11.47 -4.22 -19.76
C MET A 86 11.27 -2.93 -18.98
N ILE A 87 12.02 -1.90 -19.38
CA ILE A 87 11.73 -0.51 -19.02
C ILE A 87 10.86 0.06 -20.14
N MET A 88 9.64 0.50 -19.79
CA MET A 88 8.70 1.13 -20.71
C MET A 88 8.40 2.56 -20.28
N VAL A 89 8.60 3.47 -21.22
CA VAL A 89 8.28 4.88 -21.02
C VAL A 89 6.80 5.13 -21.29
N ASN A 90 6.14 5.88 -20.41
CA ASN A 90 4.76 6.33 -20.57
C ASN A 90 4.61 7.84 -20.31
N ASP A 91 3.40 8.37 -20.44
CA ASP A 91 3.09 9.80 -20.27
C ASP A 91 3.21 10.32 -18.83
N LEU A 92 3.38 9.42 -17.87
CA LEU A 92 3.49 9.71 -16.44
C LEU A 92 4.90 9.47 -15.90
N SER A 93 5.77 8.81 -16.66
CA SER A 93 7.16 8.55 -16.29
C SER A 93 7.93 9.87 -16.15
N ASN A 94 8.74 9.97 -15.10
CA ASN A 94 9.70 11.07 -14.97
C ASN A 94 11.01 10.65 -15.63
N ILE A 95 11.25 11.18 -16.83
CA ILE A 95 12.40 10.80 -17.65
C ILE A 95 13.51 11.83 -17.44
N GLU A 96 14.74 11.35 -17.36
CA GLU A 96 15.92 12.19 -17.42
C GLU A 96 15.97 12.99 -18.75
N ASP A 97 15.83 14.32 -18.64
CA ASP A 97 15.85 15.22 -19.81
C ASP A 97 17.26 15.61 -20.26
N SER A 98 18.26 15.42 -19.39
CA SER A 98 19.67 15.75 -19.66
C SER A 98 20.59 15.08 -18.64
N ASP A 99 21.79 14.71 -19.11
CA ASP A 99 22.91 14.19 -18.32
C ASP A 99 23.02 14.84 -16.93
N LEU A 100 22.91 14.00 -15.91
CA LEU A 100 22.99 14.39 -14.51
C LEU A 100 24.46 14.49 -14.07
N ILE A 101 24.70 14.84 -12.81
CA ILE A 101 26.08 15.03 -12.33
C ILE A 101 26.67 13.71 -11.85
N ASP A 102 27.91 13.38 -12.25
CA ASP A 102 28.56 12.10 -11.90
C ASP A 102 28.80 11.88 -10.40
N SER A 103 28.82 12.96 -9.65
CA SER A 103 29.30 12.96 -8.28
C SER A 103 28.40 13.76 -7.39
N ILE A 104 27.99 13.12 -6.29
CA ILE A 104 27.43 13.80 -5.13
C ILE A 104 28.33 15.02 -4.80
N PRO A 105 27.79 16.25 -4.80
CA PRO A 105 28.61 17.44 -4.64
C PRO A 105 29.39 17.45 -3.33
N SER A 106 30.48 18.22 -3.30
CA SER A 106 31.28 18.37 -2.09
C SER A 106 30.48 19.05 -0.96
N PRO A 107 30.78 18.74 0.31
CA PRO A 107 30.15 19.37 1.47
C PRO A 107 30.14 20.89 1.39
N GLY A 108 28.99 21.50 1.71
CA GLY A 108 28.81 22.95 1.77
C GLY A 108 28.86 23.67 0.41
N ASN A 109 28.75 22.94 -0.70
CA ASN A 109 28.62 23.53 -2.02
C ASN A 109 27.14 23.77 -2.35
N PRO A 110 26.65 25.03 -2.34
CA PRO A 110 25.27 25.32 -2.72
C PRO A 110 25.10 25.21 -4.24
N GLY A 111 23.95 24.72 -4.68
CA GLY A 111 23.57 24.65 -6.08
C GLY A 111 22.12 24.19 -6.24
N ASP A 112 21.54 24.50 -7.39
CA ASP A 112 20.26 23.94 -7.82
C ASP A 112 20.56 22.59 -8.47
N TYR A 113 20.40 21.51 -7.70
CA TYR A 113 20.64 20.15 -8.16
C TYR A 113 19.34 19.47 -8.56
N TYR A 114 19.43 18.51 -9.49
CA TYR A 114 18.26 17.71 -9.85
C TYR A 114 17.75 16.98 -8.61
N THR A 115 16.50 17.28 -8.24
CA THR A 115 15.90 16.84 -6.99
C THR A 115 14.57 16.17 -7.29
N LEU A 116 14.43 14.91 -6.88
CA LEU A 116 13.16 14.22 -6.91
C LEU A 116 12.33 14.62 -5.70
N ILE A 117 11.10 15.05 -5.95
CA ILE A 117 10.15 15.53 -4.95
C ILE A 117 8.87 14.72 -5.09
N THR A 118 8.55 13.93 -4.07
CA THR A 118 7.31 13.14 -3.99
C THR A 118 6.74 13.22 -2.57
N GLU A 119 5.45 12.91 -2.43
CA GLU A 119 4.74 12.80 -1.15
C GLU A 119 3.54 11.86 -1.29
N ASP A 120 3.31 11.00 -0.30
CA ASP A 120 2.07 10.24 -0.23
C ASP A 120 0.91 11.12 0.25
N ASN A 121 -0.18 11.07 -0.50
CA ASN A 121 -1.40 11.82 -0.23
C ASN A 121 -2.53 10.95 0.32
N CYS A 122 -2.23 9.69 0.66
CA CYS A 122 -3.21 8.73 1.14
C CYS A 122 -3.26 8.65 2.65
N PHE A 123 -4.46 8.42 3.17
CA PHE A 123 -4.73 8.31 4.59
C PHE A 123 -4.51 6.88 5.06
N LEU A 124 -3.43 6.60 5.81
CA LEU A 124 -3.12 5.25 6.30
C LEU A 124 -3.20 4.17 5.19
N GLY A 125 -2.62 4.46 4.03
CA GLY A 125 -2.66 3.59 2.85
C GLY A 125 -3.96 3.67 2.03
N ASN A 126 -5.00 4.35 2.52
CA ASN A 126 -6.29 4.49 1.86
C ASN A 126 -6.38 5.79 1.07
N CYS A 127 -6.39 5.66 -0.25
CA CYS A 127 -6.41 6.78 -1.18
C CYS A 127 -7.83 7.16 -1.56
N ASN A 128 -8.05 8.46 -1.78
CA ASN A 128 -9.25 8.90 -2.49
C ASN A 128 -9.25 8.32 -3.90
N SER A 129 -10.41 7.89 -4.40
CA SER A 129 -10.63 7.44 -5.78
C SER A 129 -10.16 8.41 -6.89
N LEU A 130 -9.91 9.68 -6.54
CA LEU A 130 -9.39 10.71 -7.43
C LEU A 130 -7.84 10.77 -7.47
N ILE A 131 -7.17 10.07 -6.55
CA ILE A 131 -5.71 9.98 -6.51
C ILE A 131 -5.30 8.80 -7.37
N GLU A 132 -4.69 9.08 -8.51
CA GLU A 132 -4.14 8.05 -9.40
C GLU A 132 -2.83 7.49 -8.82
N GLY A 133 -2.45 6.25 -9.17
CA GLY A 133 -1.29 5.57 -8.56
C GLY A 133 0.04 6.32 -8.75
N ASN A 134 0.22 6.93 -9.91
CA ASN A 134 1.31 7.85 -10.28
C ASN A 134 1.39 9.14 -9.43
N GLN A 135 0.40 9.40 -8.56
CA GLN A 135 0.42 10.53 -7.63
C GLN A 135 0.93 10.12 -6.24
N ARG A 136 1.21 8.82 -6.00
CA ARG A 136 1.76 8.32 -4.74
C ARG A 136 3.27 8.11 -4.79
N ASN A 137 3.78 7.68 -5.94
CA ASN A 137 5.19 7.44 -6.19
C ASN A 137 5.63 8.17 -7.47
N ILE A 138 6.94 8.28 -7.65
CA ILE A 138 7.54 8.71 -8.90
C ILE A 138 8.22 7.49 -9.51
N GLU A 139 7.85 7.14 -10.73
CA GLU A 139 8.68 6.31 -11.60
C GLU A 139 9.74 7.22 -12.24
N PHE A 140 11.01 6.99 -11.93
CA PHE A 140 12.12 7.68 -12.56
C PHE A 140 12.84 6.77 -13.54
N ILE A 141 13.08 7.26 -14.74
CA ILE A 141 13.80 6.55 -15.80
C ILE A 141 14.96 7.42 -16.27
N GLY A 142 16.19 6.89 -16.15
CA GLY A 142 17.41 7.57 -16.60
C GLY A 142 18.27 6.67 -17.47
N VAL A 143 19.41 7.19 -17.91
CA VAL A 143 20.33 6.48 -18.80
C VAL A 143 21.78 6.87 -18.55
N LEU A 144 22.64 5.87 -18.38
CA LEU A 144 24.09 6.09 -18.39
C LEU A 144 24.61 6.03 -19.83
N ASP A 145 25.21 7.12 -20.30
CA ASP A 145 25.69 7.33 -21.67
C ASP A 145 26.98 6.57 -22.01
N ASN A 146 27.65 5.96 -21.00
CA ASN A 146 28.81 5.08 -21.14
C ASN A 146 29.31 4.56 -19.77
N HIS A 147 30.23 3.60 -19.78
CA HIS A 147 30.92 3.06 -18.59
C HIS A 147 31.56 4.06 -17.62
N SER A 148 31.83 5.31 -18.02
CA SER A 148 32.39 6.33 -17.12
C SER A 148 31.34 7.19 -16.45
N ASP A 149 30.15 7.22 -17.05
CA ASP A 149 29.01 8.02 -16.67
C ASP A 149 28.34 7.53 -15.38
N LYS A 150 27.73 8.45 -14.65
CA LYS A 150 27.03 8.22 -13.38
C LYS A 150 25.98 9.31 -13.19
N ASP A 151 24.91 8.97 -12.51
CA ASP A 151 23.88 9.95 -12.20
C ASP A 151 23.76 10.15 -10.70
N SER A 152 23.92 11.38 -10.24
CA SER A 152 23.69 11.75 -8.85
C SER A 152 22.43 12.58 -8.71
N ILE A 153 21.48 12.06 -7.94
CA ILE A 153 20.15 12.65 -7.76
C ILE A 153 19.93 12.96 -6.28
N GLN A 154 19.45 14.17 -5.99
CA GLN A 154 19.01 14.53 -4.65
C GLN A 154 17.58 14.03 -4.42
N ILE A 155 17.31 13.52 -3.22
CA ILE A 155 15.94 13.18 -2.79
C ILE A 155 15.49 14.24 -1.80
N PHE A 156 14.32 14.83 -2.06
CA PHE A 156 13.70 15.77 -1.14
C PHE A 156 13.00 15.02 0.01
N GLY A 157 13.12 15.58 1.22
CA GLY A 157 12.43 15.09 2.40
C GLY A 157 12.77 15.91 3.64
N GLU A 158 12.09 15.59 4.74
CA GLU A 158 12.23 16.20 6.05
C GLU A 158 12.64 15.13 7.07
N PRO A 159 13.31 15.50 8.18
CA PRO A 159 13.74 14.55 9.20
C PRO A 159 12.60 13.65 9.70
N GLY A 160 12.83 12.34 9.65
CA GLY A 160 11.86 11.32 10.04
C GLY A 160 11.01 10.77 8.91
N ASP A 161 10.96 11.43 7.75
CA ASP A 161 10.24 10.89 6.59
C ASP A 161 10.81 9.53 6.16
N ILE A 162 9.96 8.65 5.65
CA ILE A 162 10.40 7.37 5.12
C ILE A 162 10.49 7.42 3.61
N ILE A 163 11.69 7.20 3.11
CA ILE A 163 11.99 7.09 1.69
C ILE A 163 12.04 5.61 1.32
N VAL A 164 11.26 5.24 0.31
CA VAL A 164 11.21 3.89 -0.24
C VAL A 164 11.68 3.95 -1.69
N ILE A 165 12.69 3.14 -2.01
CA ILE A 165 13.17 2.92 -3.38
C ILE A 165 12.94 1.46 -3.72
N SER A 166 12.16 1.21 -4.75
CA SER A 166 11.71 -0.13 -5.16
C SER A 166 11.70 -0.28 -6.67
N GLU A 167 11.37 -1.48 -7.14
CA GLU A 167 11.17 -1.79 -8.57
C GLU A 167 12.37 -1.36 -9.43
N ILE A 168 13.57 -1.52 -8.87
CA ILE A 168 14.83 -1.19 -9.55
C ILE A 168 14.99 -2.16 -10.72
N THR A 169 14.97 -1.61 -11.94
CA THR A 169 14.97 -2.35 -13.19
C THR A 169 16.06 -1.80 -14.11
N GLY A 170 16.75 -2.69 -14.82
CA GLY A 170 17.83 -2.35 -15.74
C GLY A 170 18.82 -3.50 -15.85
N ASP A 171 19.97 -3.22 -16.45
CA ASP A 171 21.09 -4.17 -16.53
C ASP A 171 21.55 -4.58 -15.11
N ASN A 172 21.89 -5.85 -14.93
CA ASN A 172 22.37 -6.41 -13.66
C ASN A 172 23.65 -5.73 -13.13
N ASP A 173 24.40 -5.04 -13.99
CA ASP A 173 25.57 -4.25 -13.63
C ASP A 173 25.22 -2.85 -13.09
N ILE A 174 23.96 -2.39 -13.20
CA ILE A 174 23.48 -1.15 -12.58
C ILE A 174 23.40 -1.33 -11.06
N LYS A 175 23.92 -0.31 -10.35
CA LYS A 175 23.87 -0.23 -8.88
C LYS A 175 23.45 1.15 -8.46
N ILE A 176 22.67 1.20 -7.40
CA ILE A 176 22.28 2.45 -6.75
C ILE A 176 23.00 2.54 -5.41
N GLU A 177 23.85 3.55 -5.28
CA GLU A 177 24.48 3.89 -4.01
C GLU A 177 23.63 4.91 -3.26
N LEU A 178 23.51 4.76 -1.94
CA LEU A 178 22.85 5.72 -1.05
C LEU A 178 23.89 6.56 -0.31
N TRP A 179 23.73 7.88 -0.33
CA TRP A 179 24.66 8.84 0.25
C TRP A 179 23.98 9.83 1.17
N HIS A 180 24.69 10.20 2.24
CA HIS A 180 24.36 11.36 3.08
C HIS A 180 25.35 12.49 2.79
N ARG A 181 24.82 13.72 2.67
CA ARG A 181 25.63 14.94 2.50
C ARG A 181 25.16 16.04 3.45
N ASN A 182 26.10 16.74 4.08
CA ASN A 182 25.82 18.01 4.77
C ASN A 182 26.95 19.02 4.52
N ASP A 183 26.97 20.12 5.26
CA ASP A 183 27.98 21.18 5.11
C ASP A 183 29.41 20.75 5.43
N SER A 184 29.61 19.65 6.15
CA SER A 184 30.91 19.20 6.66
C SER A 184 31.36 17.85 6.14
N VAL A 185 30.43 16.94 5.84
CA VAL A 185 30.70 15.53 5.55
C VAL A 185 29.88 15.07 4.36
N LYS A 186 30.48 14.17 3.59
CA LYS A 186 29.82 13.34 2.59
C LYS A 186 30.14 11.89 2.91
N GLN A 187 29.12 11.04 3.05
CA GLN A 187 29.26 9.66 3.50
C GLN A 187 28.42 8.71 2.64
N LEU A 188 29.05 7.61 2.20
CA LEU A 188 28.36 6.46 1.60
C LEU A 188 27.66 5.68 2.72
N VAL A 189 26.37 5.44 2.56
CA VAL A 189 25.50 4.71 3.50
C VAL A 189 25.33 3.28 3.05
N SER A 190 24.92 3.09 1.80
CA SER A 190 24.85 1.79 1.14
C SER A 190 25.54 1.87 -0.21
N ASN A 191 26.29 0.82 -0.55
CA ASN A 191 27.00 0.71 -1.83
C ASN A 191 26.15 0.08 -2.94
N ASP A 192 25.00 -0.49 -2.60
CA ASP A 192 24.07 -1.10 -3.54
C ASP A 192 22.69 -1.22 -2.91
N LEU A 193 21.64 -0.93 -3.67
CA LEU A 193 20.24 -1.11 -3.28
C LEU A 193 19.70 -2.32 -4.04
N SER A 194 19.98 -3.51 -3.53
CA SER A 194 19.66 -4.77 -4.23
C SER A 194 18.37 -5.45 -3.75
N GLU A 195 17.74 -4.92 -2.70
CA GLU A 195 16.47 -5.48 -2.21
C GLU A 195 15.31 -5.03 -3.11
N GLN A 196 14.25 -5.84 -3.16
CA GLN A 196 13.04 -5.50 -3.93
C GLN A 196 12.43 -4.16 -3.48
N GLU A 197 12.50 -3.89 -2.18
CA GLU A 197 12.04 -2.65 -1.55
C GLU A 197 13.09 -2.22 -0.52
N ASN A 198 13.62 -1.01 -0.69
CA ASN A 198 14.67 -0.45 0.17
C ASN A 198 14.10 0.74 0.95
N LEU A 199 14.02 0.62 2.27
CA LEU A 199 13.42 1.62 3.16
C LEU A 199 14.49 2.36 3.98
N PHE A 200 14.41 3.69 4.01
CA PHE A 200 15.34 4.54 4.75
C PHE A 200 14.61 5.69 5.42
N GLU A 201 15.04 6.03 6.64
CA GLU A 201 14.64 7.29 7.29
C GLU A 201 15.45 8.45 6.74
N TYR A 202 14.77 9.55 6.43
CA TYR A 202 15.39 10.79 6.01
C TYR A 202 16.15 11.41 7.19
N PRO A 203 17.46 11.70 7.02
CA PRO A 203 18.33 12.07 8.14
C PRO A 203 18.08 13.50 8.65
N LYS A 204 18.27 13.71 9.96
CA LYS A 204 18.02 15.01 10.62
C LYS A 204 18.88 16.19 10.19
N GLU A 205 20.16 15.93 9.89
CA GLU A 205 21.16 16.98 9.61
C GLU A 205 21.82 16.82 8.24
N ASN A 206 21.32 15.89 7.42
CA ASN A 206 21.89 15.60 6.12
C ASN A 206 20.80 15.67 5.05
N GLU A 207 21.23 15.89 3.83
CA GLU A 207 20.46 15.60 2.64
C GLU A 207 20.65 14.12 2.27
N LEU A 208 19.62 13.55 1.67
CA LEU A 208 19.66 12.22 1.08
C LEU A 208 19.94 12.31 -0.42
N TRP A 209 20.87 11.48 -0.89
CA TRP A 209 21.29 11.42 -2.27
C TRP A 209 21.38 9.97 -2.72
N ILE A 210 21.07 9.73 -3.98
CA ILE A 210 21.40 8.48 -4.66
C ILE A 210 22.43 8.74 -5.75
N ARG A 211 23.25 7.74 -6.02
CA ARG A 211 24.13 7.73 -7.18
C ARG A 211 24.01 6.43 -7.94
N ILE A 212 23.63 6.52 -9.20
CA ILE A 212 23.53 5.40 -10.12
C ILE A 212 24.89 5.22 -10.78
N ILE A 213 25.39 3.99 -10.75
CA ILE A 213 26.65 3.59 -11.36
C ILE A 213 26.45 2.28 -12.11
N SER A 214 27.35 1.99 -13.04
CA SER A 214 27.44 0.69 -13.69
C SER A 214 28.80 0.06 -13.50
N THR A 215 28.83 -1.27 -13.43
CA THR A 215 30.06 -2.07 -13.54
C THR A 215 30.34 -2.62 -14.93
N SER A 216 29.45 -2.40 -15.89
CA SER A 216 29.57 -2.88 -17.26
C SER A 216 30.35 -1.90 -18.15
N ASP A 217 30.92 -2.44 -19.22
CA ASP A 217 31.64 -1.70 -20.25
C ASP A 217 30.71 -1.31 -21.43
N GLU A 218 29.39 -1.51 -21.29
CA GLU A 218 28.41 -1.17 -22.32
C GLU A 218 28.32 0.34 -22.59
N GLU A 219 27.86 0.68 -23.79
CA GLU A 219 27.80 2.06 -24.25
C GLU A 219 26.59 2.81 -23.72
N VAL A 220 25.42 2.17 -23.55
CA VAL A 220 24.19 2.86 -23.09
C VAL A 220 23.44 1.95 -22.14
N GLN A 221 23.17 2.42 -20.92
CA GLN A 221 22.54 1.60 -19.89
C GLN A 221 21.38 2.33 -19.21
N PRO A 222 20.16 2.11 -19.72
CA PRO A 222 18.94 2.59 -19.08
C PRO A 222 18.70 1.95 -17.73
N TYR A 223 18.14 2.72 -16.81
CA TYR A 223 17.71 2.24 -15.50
C TYR A 223 16.39 2.88 -15.11
N LYS A 224 15.68 2.19 -14.23
CA LYS A 224 14.41 2.63 -13.67
C LYS A 224 14.36 2.29 -12.19
N PHE A 225 13.73 3.16 -11.41
CA PHE A 225 13.29 2.83 -10.06
C PHE A 225 12.01 3.60 -9.73
N GLU A 226 11.28 3.10 -8.75
CA GLU A 226 10.18 3.84 -8.12
C GLU A 226 10.65 4.48 -6.82
N LEU A 227 10.26 5.72 -6.60
CA LEU A 227 10.52 6.49 -5.39
C LEU A 227 9.19 6.86 -4.72
N TYR A 228 9.05 6.48 -3.46
CA TYR A 228 7.92 6.83 -2.62
C TYR A 228 8.42 7.51 -1.34
N ARG A 229 7.68 8.53 -0.86
CA ARG A 229 7.97 9.24 0.38
C ARG A 229 6.74 9.24 1.28
N ASN A 230 6.84 8.57 2.42
CA ASN A 230 5.90 8.75 3.51
C ASN A 230 6.33 9.97 4.33
N ASN A 231 5.42 10.94 4.46
CA ASN A 231 5.65 12.14 5.23
C ASN A 231 5.27 11.89 6.70
N GLN A 232 6.26 11.86 7.58
CA GLN A 232 6.05 11.56 9.01
C GLN A 232 5.12 12.58 9.67
N THR A 233 5.12 13.82 9.18
CA THR A 233 4.24 14.87 9.71
C THR A 233 2.82 14.80 9.16
N ASN A 234 2.45 13.80 8.36
CA ASN A 234 1.12 13.72 7.77
C ASN A 234 0.60 12.29 7.61
N GLU A 235 1.01 11.37 8.49
CA GLU A 235 0.61 9.97 8.42
C GLU A 235 -0.91 9.78 8.58
N TYR A 236 -1.55 10.60 9.43
CA TYR A 236 -3.00 10.65 9.59
C TYR A 236 -3.69 11.56 8.53
N GLY A 237 -2.98 12.24 7.64
CA GLY A 237 -3.59 13.10 6.62
C GLY A 237 -4.18 14.43 7.14
N ASN A 238 -3.93 14.79 8.41
CA ASN A 238 -4.29 16.08 9.01
C ASN A 238 -3.07 16.96 9.35
N GLY A 239 -1.88 16.58 8.89
CA GLY A 239 -0.63 17.26 9.23
C GLY A 239 -0.07 16.89 10.60
N GLU A 240 -0.33 15.67 11.09
CA GLU A 240 0.24 15.12 12.32
C GLU A 240 0.84 13.71 12.11
N GLU A 241 1.85 13.39 12.92
CA GLU A 241 2.47 12.06 13.10
C GLU A 241 1.56 11.17 13.96
N LEU A 242 1.52 9.86 13.68
CA LEU A 242 0.80 8.92 14.54
C LEU A 242 1.46 8.82 15.92
N GLN A 243 0.65 8.79 16.98
CA GLN A 243 1.17 8.73 18.34
C GLN A 243 0.59 7.58 19.16
N ILE A 244 1.36 7.14 20.15
CA ILE A 244 0.88 6.28 21.24
C ILE A 244 0.67 7.11 22.52
N PRO A 245 -0.52 7.07 23.15
CA PRO A 245 -1.76 6.45 22.68
C PRO A 245 -2.42 7.27 21.57
N TRP A 246 -3.48 6.73 20.97
CA TRP A 246 -4.26 7.42 19.94
C TRP A 246 -4.76 8.78 20.40
N ASP A 247 -4.51 9.82 19.60
CA ASP A 247 -4.93 11.20 19.87
C ASP A 247 -5.54 11.92 18.64
N HIS A 248 -5.73 11.24 17.52
CA HIS A 248 -6.31 11.82 16.29
C HIS A 248 -7.84 11.85 16.25
N GLY A 249 -8.49 11.95 17.41
CA GLY A 249 -9.94 12.09 17.53
C GLY A 249 -10.70 10.76 17.59
N ASP A 250 -11.82 10.69 16.88
CA ASP A 250 -12.73 9.55 16.94
C ASP A 250 -12.10 8.26 16.37
N PRO A 251 -12.51 7.07 16.86
CA PRO A 251 -12.04 5.80 16.29
C PRO A 251 -12.32 5.68 14.79
N LEU A 252 -11.39 5.05 14.07
CA LEU A 252 -11.57 4.66 12.68
C LEU A 252 -12.72 3.66 12.56
N THR A 253 -13.46 3.70 11.46
CA THR A 253 -14.59 2.80 11.22
C THR A 253 -14.36 1.95 9.97
N TYR A 254 -15.17 0.91 9.83
CA TYR A 254 -15.13 0.05 8.65
C TYR A 254 -15.57 0.76 7.35
N ASP A 255 -16.29 1.88 7.46
CA ASP A 255 -16.65 2.72 6.30
C ASP A 255 -15.41 3.40 5.71
N THR A 256 -14.39 3.64 6.53
CA THR A 256 -13.10 4.18 6.08
C THR A 256 -12.31 3.09 5.36
N SER A 257 -12.01 1.99 6.06
CA SER A 257 -11.32 0.83 5.49
C SER A 257 -11.31 -0.36 6.45
N TRP A 258 -11.05 -1.53 5.87
CA TRP A 258 -10.65 -2.74 6.59
C TRP A 258 -9.14 -2.99 6.56
N TYR A 259 -8.40 -2.17 5.79
CA TYR A 259 -6.96 -2.25 5.60
C TYR A 259 -6.30 -0.92 5.94
N TYR A 260 -5.24 -0.97 6.74
CA TYR A 260 -4.46 0.21 7.12
C TYR A 260 -2.97 -0.08 6.97
N GLU A 261 -2.23 0.92 6.50
CA GLU A 261 -0.79 0.85 6.28
C GLU A 261 -0.14 2.18 6.66
N SER A 262 0.97 2.14 7.39
CA SER A 262 1.86 3.29 7.59
C SER A 262 3.30 2.80 7.79
N TYR A 263 4.18 3.73 8.16
CA TYR A 263 5.59 3.49 8.33
C TYR A 263 6.05 4.06 9.66
N ILE A 264 6.96 3.37 10.34
CA ILE A 264 7.60 3.86 11.56
C ILE A 264 9.05 4.18 11.23
N ALA A 265 9.47 5.41 11.53
CA ALA A 265 10.86 5.82 11.49
C ALA A 265 11.66 5.25 12.66
N LYS A 266 12.95 4.97 12.44
CA LYS A 266 13.83 4.52 13.52
C LYS A 266 13.97 5.60 14.61
N SER A 267 13.85 6.86 14.25
CA SER A 267 13.79 7.98 15.18
C SER A 267 12.51 8.03 16.00
N ASP A 268 11.41 7.46 15.51
CA ASP A 268 10.19 7.35 16.29
C ASP A 268 10.29 6.17 17.27
N SER A 269 10.73 6.53 18.48
CA SER A 269 10.85 5.58 19.57
C SER A 269 9.53 5.32 20.32
N ASN A 270 8.49 6.13 20.08
CA ASN A 270 7.21 5.94 20.73
C ASN A 270 6.39 4.89 19.99
N GLY A 271 6.41 4.93 18.66
CA GLY A 271 5.63 4.09 17.75
C GLY A 271 4.26 4.71 17.43
N ASP A 272 3.54 3.99 16.57
CA ASP A 272 2.23 4.40 16.07
C ASP A 272 1.09 3.76 16.84
N SER A 273 -0.09 4.38 16.78
CA SER A 273 -1.31 3.69 17.18
C SER A 273 -2.42 3.80 16.14
N ILE A 274 -3.31 2.82 16.16
CA ILE A 274 -4.62 2.87 15.52
C ILE A 274 -5.70 2.60 16.56
N LEU A 275 -6.72 3.44 16.60
CA LEU A 275 -7.97 3.19 17.32
C LEU A 275 -9.07 2.86 16.33
N PHE A 276 -9.62 1.65 16.40
CA PHE A 276 -10.68 1.17 15.51
C PHE A 276 -11.97 0.90 16.29
N SER A 277 -13.08 1.45 15.82
CA SER A 277 -14.41 1.25 16.38
C SER A 277 -14.80 -0.22 16.26
N MET A 278 -15.04 -0.88 17.38
CA MET A 278 -15.48 -2.28 17.43
C MET A 278 -16.32 -2.47 18.68
N GLY A 279 -17.58 -2.84 18.51
CA GLY A 279 -18.53 -2.95 19.60
C GLY A 279 -18.54 -4.30 20.29
N ALA A 280 -19.64 -4.56 20.97
CA ALA A 280 -19.87 -5.74 21.80
C ALA A 280 -19.94 -7.03 20.98
N ASP A 281 -19.51 -8.14 21.60
CA ASP A 281 -19.67 -9.51 21.12
C ASP A 281 -19.30 -9.75 19.64
N MET A 282 -18.31 -9.01 19.17
CA MET A 282 -17.72 -9.18 17.85
C MET A 282 -16.63 -10.24 17.89
N LYS A 283 -16.46 -10.90 16.74
CA LYS A 283 -15.34 -11.78 16.48
C LYS A 283 -14.70 -11.37 15.17
N ILE A 284 -13.41 -11.12 15.21
CA ILE A 284 -12.66 -10.58 14.08
C ILE A 284 -11.41 -11.42 13.84
N SER A 285 -11.02 -11.56 12.58
CA SER A 285 -9.67 -12.01 12.23
C SER A 285 -8.81 -10.79 12.01
N LEU A 286 -7.66 -10.76 12.66
CA LEU A 286 -6.67 -9.70 12.52
C LEU A 286 -5.42 -10.28 11.86
N ILE A 287 -4.98 -9.62 10.79
CA ILE A 287 -3.72 -9.92 10.12
C ILE A 287 -2.84 -8.70 10.27
N CYS A 288 -1.67 -8.89 10.86
CA CYS A 288 -0.65 -7.87 10.99
C CYS A 288 0.60 -8.33 10.25
N ALA A 289 1.17 -7.46 9.42
CA ALA A 289 2.46 -7.70 8.81
C ALA A 289 3.33 -6.46 8.92
N ALA A 290 4.64 -6.69 8.89
CA ALA A 290 5.62 -5.63 8.82
C ALA A 290 6.80 -6.09 7.94
N THR A 291 7.57 -5.15 7.41
CA THR A 291 8.73 -5.46 6.57
C THR A 291 9.91 -6.01 7.38
N ASN A 292 9.92 -5.83 8.70
CA ASN A 292 10.94 -6.40 9.59
C ASN A 292 10.33 -7.23 10.74
N GLU A 293 11.07 -8.24 11.21
CA GLU A 293 10.62 -9.15 12.29
C GLU A 293 10.66 -8.51 13.69
N GLY A 294 11.17 -7.28 13.80
CA GLY A 294 11.36 -6.57 15.07
C GLY A 294 10.15 -5.76 15.56
N VAL A 295 9.06 -5.71 14.79
CA VAL A 295 7.84 -4.98 15.18
C VAL A 295 7.09 -5.70 16.29
N ILE A 296 6.65 -4.92 17.27
CA ILE A 296 5.83 -5.37 18.37
C ILE A 296 4.45 -4.71 18.26
N PHE A 297 3.41 -5.55 18.23
CA PHE A 297 2.02 -5.14 18.30
C PHE A 297 1.49 -5.34 19.72
N GLU A 298 1.04 -4.26 20.37
CA GLU A 298 0.33 -4.30 21.65
C GLU A 298 -1.14 -3.92 21.42
N LEU A 299 -2.07 -4.76 21.88
CA LEU A 299 -3.49 -4.63 21.58
C LEU A 299 -4.30 -4.46 22.86
N PHE A 300 -5.24 -3.52 22.82
CA PHE A 300 -6.10 -3.16 23.93
C PHE A 300 -7.56 -3.11 23.50
N LEU A 301 -8.43 -3.87 24.16
CA LEU A 301 -9.87 -3.65 24.08
C LEU A 301 -10.22 -2.51 25.03
N ILE A 302 -10.96 -1.53 24.54
CA ILE A 302 -11.44 -0.40 25.34
C ILE A 302 -12.94 -0.55 25.50
N ASP A 303 -13.42 -0.40 26.73
CA ASP A 303 -14.85 -0.42 27.01
C ASP A 303 -15.51 0.97 26.95
N TYR A 304 -16.83 1.04 27.06
CA TYR A 304 -17.58 2.32 27.09
C TYR A 304 -17.25 3.22 28.29
N TYR A 305 -16.55 2.71 29.31
CA TYR A 305 -16.10 3.50 30.46
C TYR A 305 -14.66 4.00 30.31
N GLY A 306 -13.97 3.58 29.23
CA GLY A 306 -12.58 3.91 28.92
C GLY A 306 -11.56 2.98 29.59
N ASP A 307 -11.99 1.89 30.21
CA ASP A 307 -11.08 0.90 30.79
C ASP A 307 -10.44 0.07 29.66
N LYS A 308 -9.11 -0.14 29.76
CA LYS A 308 -8.32 -0.86 28.77
C LYS A 308 -7.99 -2.28 29.26
N GLU A 309 -8.41 -3.29 28.50
CA GLU A 309 -7.99 -4.69 28.66
C GLU A 309 -6.85 -5.01 27.69
N ASN A 310 -5.69 -5.40 28.20
CA ASN A 310 -4.56 -5.82 27.37
C ASN A 310 -4.74 -7.27 26.88
N ILE A 311 -4.85 -7.42 25.56
CA ILE A 311 -5.00 -8.71 24.87
C ILE A 311 -3.76 -9.08 24.03
N SER A 312 -2.64 -8.39 24.24
CA SER A 312 -1.38 -8.59 23.51
C SER A 312 -0.80 -9.98 23.76
N LEU A 313 -0.19 -10.56 22.73
CA LEU A 313 0.58 -11.79 22.88
C LEU A 313 1.99 -11.50 23.42
N THR A 314 2.53 -12.41 24.22
CA THR A 314 3.87 -12.24 24.83
C THR A 314 5.02 -12.23 23.83
N ASN A 315 4.78 -12.70 22.60
CA ASN A 315 5.76 -12.70 21.52
C ASN A 315 5.73 -11.41 20.67
N GLY A 316 4.86 -10.45 20.99
CA GLY A 316 4.72 -9.19 20.26
C GLY A 316 3.99 -9.32 18.91
N LEU A 317 3.47 -10.50 18.56
CA LEU A 317 2.65 -10.68 17.37
C LEU A 317 1.18 -10.36 17.67
N CYS A 318 0.42 -10.05 16.63
CA CYS A 318 -1.02 -9.94 16.75
C CYS A 318 -1.68 -11.29 17.01
N PRO A 319 -2.77 -11.34 17.80
CA PRO A 319 -3.65 -12.51 17.83
C PRO A 319 -4.38 -12.66 16.49
N ASP A 320 -4.43 -13.89 15.96
CA ASP A 320 -5.14 -14.19 14.70
C ASP A 320 -6.65 -13.89 14.79
N ILE A 321 -7.21 -14.02 16.00
CA ILE A 321 -8.62 -13.84 16.30
C ILE A 321 -8.75 -13.00 17.57
N ILE A 322 -9.61 -11.98 17.51
CA ILE A 322 -10.02 -11.18 18.66
C ILE A 322 -11.52 -11.39 18.86
N GLU A 323 -11.91 -11.58 20.12
CA GLU A 323 -13.31 -11.62 20.56
C GLU A 323 -13.52 -10.48 21.54
N SER A 324 -14.48 -9.60 21.25
CA SER A 324 -14.85 -8.52 22.16
C SER A 324 -15.85 -9.01 23.20
N ASN A 325 -15.97 -8.26 24.30
CA ASN A 325 -16.93 -8.51 25.37
C ASN A 325 -18.15 -7.58 25.23
N GLU A 326 -19.20 -7.83 26.01
CA GLU A 326 -20.47 -7.07 26.02
C GLU A 326 -20.34 -5.54 26.22
N ASN A 327 -19.20 -5.05 26.73
CA ASN A 327 -18.96 -3.63 27.00
C ASN A 327 -17.89 -3.01 26.11
N THR A 328 -17.32 -3.75 25.15
CA THR A 328 -16.28 -3.23 24.27
C THR A 328 -16.85 -2.15 23.34
N SER A 329 -16.10 -1.07 23.16
CA SER A 329 -16.42 0.05 22.26
C SER A 329 -15.38 0.22 21.15
N SER A 330 -14.13 -0.20 21.39
CA SER A 330 -13.06 -0.08 20.40
C SER A 330 -11.90 -1.03 20.65
N LEU A 331 -11.07 -1.18 19.62
CA LEU A 331 -9.78 -1.86 19.64
C LEU A 331 -8.68 -0.83 19.37
N GLU A 332 -7.73 -0.68 20.28
CA GLU A 332 -6.52 0.12 20.07
C GLU A 332 -5.32 -0.81 19.84
N ILE A 333 -4.56 -0.54 18.78
CA ILE A 333 -3.37 -1.29 18.40
C ILE A 333 -2.20 -0.33 18.45
N TRP A 334 -1.21 -0.63 19.28
CA TRP A 334 0.07 0.09 19.35
C TRP A 334 1.12 -0.71 18.59
N ILE A 335 1.91 -0.02 17.78
CA ILE A 335 2.85 -0.62 16.84
C ILE A 335 4.21 0.00 17.14
N LYS A 336 5.17 -0.81 17.55
CA LYS A 336 6.49 -0.33 17.99
C LYS A 336 7.60 -1.01 17.20
N SER A 337 8.60 -0.24 16.81
CA SER A 337 9.79 -0.74 16.13
C SER A 337 11.03 -0.03 16.64
N SER A 338 12.19 -0.69 16.58
CA SER A 338 13.49 -0.06 16.84
C SER A 338 14.26 0.27 15.56
N GLU A 339 13.68 -0.02 14.41
CA GLU A 339 14.25 0.16 13.07
C GLU A 339 13.16 0.69 12.13
N THR A 340 13.56 1.35 11.05
CA THR A 340 12.61 1.81 10.02
C THR A 340 11.85 0.63 9.44
N THR A 341 10.53 0.73 9.37
CA THR A 341 9.67 -0.37 8.92
C THR A 341 8.37 0.15 8.30
N ARG A 342 7.78 -0.66 7.44
CA ARG A 342 6.38 -0.51 7.01
C ARG A 342 5.56 -1.53 7.76
N TRP A 343 4.39 -1.15 8.24
CA TRP A 343 3.42 -2.07 8.83
C TRP A 343 2.10 -2.01 8.09
N ASN A 344 1.36 -3.11 8.12
CA ASN A 344 -0.01 -3.17 7.64
C ASN A 344 -0.90 -3.99 8.58
N LEU A 345 -2.17 -3.62 8.61
CA LEU A 345 -3.22 -4.22 9.42
C LEU A 345 -4.43 -4.51 8.53
N SER A 346 -4.94 -5.74 8.59
CA SER A 346 -6.22 -6.10 7.97
C SER A 346 -7.18 -6.65 9.01
N LEU A 347 -8.34 -6.04 9.13
CA LEU A 347 -9.42 -6.47 10.03
C LEU A 347 -10.52 -7.13 9.20
N ASN A 348 -10.90 -8.35 9.56
CA ASN A 348 -11.94 -9.09 8.84
C ASN A 348 -13.04 -9.55 9.82
N PRO A 349 -14.30 -9.11 9.65
CA PRO A 349 -15.40 -9.55 10.49
C PRO A 349 -15.66 -11.05 10.29
N LEU A 350 -15.70 -11.83 11.37
CA LEU A 350 -16.08 -13.25 11.36
C LEU A 350 -17.52 -13.46 11.87
N ARG A 351 -18.11 -12.44 12.49
CA ARG A 351 -19.54 -12.37 12.85
C ARG A 351 -20.24 -11.35 11.97
N VAL A 352 -21.54 -11.57 11.77
CA VAL A 352 -22.41 -10.61 11.09
C VAL A 352 -22.59 -9.40 12.01
N MET A 353 -22.84 -8.25 11.39
CA MET A 353 -22.98 -6.96 12.06
C MET A 353 -24.45 -6.63 12.27
N ASP A 354 -24.75 -5.98 13.39
CA ASP A 354 -26.10 -5.61 13.77
C ASP A 354 -26.34 -4.10 13.67
N GLY A 355 -27.50 -3.72 13.15
CA GLY A 355 -27.95 -2.33 13.12
C GLY A 355 -26.98 -1.36 12.47
N VAL A 356 -26.32 -1.79 11.38
CA VAL A 356 -25.29 -1.06 10.63
C VAL A 356 -24.08 -0.61 11.45
N LYS A 357 -23.86 -1.16 12.65
CA LYS A 357 -22.62 -0.94 13.41
C LYS A 357 -21.74 -2.17 13.35
N PHE A 358 -20.43 -1.97 13.48
CA PHE A 358 -19.50 -3.07 13.71
C PHE A 358 -19.57 -3.54 15.17
N SER A 359 -20.72 -4.07 15.56
CA SER A 359 -21.10 -4.51 16.89
C SER A 359 -22.23 -5.52 16.78
N ASP A 360 -22.36 -6.36 17.79
CA ASP A 360 -23.59 -7.09 18.07
C ASP A 360 -24.63 -6.16 18.73
N ALA A 361 -25.91 -6.51 18.64
CA ALA A 361 -26.96 -5.79 19.36
C ALA A 361 -27.04 -6.29 20.81
N PRO A 362 -27.30 -5.42 21.81
CA PRO A 362 -27.35 -5.87 23.19
C PRO A 362 -28.49 -6.86 23.46
N GLU A 363 -28.20 -7.92 24.21
CA GLU A 363 -29.20 -8.92 24.64
C GLU A 363 -30.11 -8.46 25.78
N SER A 364 -29.77 -7.33 26.41
CA SER A 364 -30.48 -6.79 27.55
C SER A 364 -30.90 -5.36 27.31
N LYS A 365 -32.04 -4.99 27.90
CA LYS A 365 -32.54 -3.62 27.84
C LYS A 365 -31.77 -2.75 28.84
N TRP A 366 -31.52 -1.51 28.46
CA TRP A 366 -31.00 -0.48 29.35
C TRP A 366 -31.89 -0.29 30.60
N ILE A 367 -31.28 0.19 31.68
CA ILE A 367 -31.98 0.41 32.95
C ILE A 367 -32.83 1.68 32.89
N ASP A 368 -32.22 2.82 32.54
CA ASP A 368 -32.89 4.14 32.54
C ASP A 368 -33.06 4.68 31.11
N THR A 369 -31.93 5.00 30.46
CA THR A 369 -31.86 5.46 29.07
C THR A 369 -30.87 4.64 28.27
N PRO A 370 -31.11 4.40 26.96
CA PRO A 370 -30.11 3.76 26.12
C PRO A 370 -28.88 4.67 26.01
N ASP A 371 -27.71 4.04 25.99
CA ASP A 371 -26.45 4.69 25.63
C ASP A 371 -25.93 4.14 24.28
N GLU A 372 -24.68 4.43 23.95
CA GLU A 372 -24.05 4.13 22.68
C GLU A 372 -24.01 2.63 22.33
N ARG A 373 -24.17 1.74 23.34
CA ARG A 373 -24.30 0.29 23.15
C ARG A 373 -25.54 -0.10 22.37
N TRP A 374 -26.64 0.64 22.51
CA TRP A 374 -27.89 0.29 21.83
C TRP A 374 -27.96 0.98 20.47
N ASN A 375 -28.25 0.19 19.44
CA ASN A 375 -28.36 0.66 18.07
C ASN A 375 -29.70 1.36 17.84
N GLU A 376 -29.65 2.64 17.48
CA GLU A 376 -30.83 3.41 17.09
C GLU A 376 -31.22 3.00 15.68
N ILE A 377 -32.44 2.49 15.50
CA ILE A 377 -33.01 2.27 14.18
C ILE A 377 -33.75 3.55 13.76
N GLU A 378 -33.36 4.10 12.62
CA GLU A 378 -34.13 5.18 11.99
C GLU A 378 -35.47 4.66 11.47
N LEU A 379 -36.54 5.44 11.68
CA LEU A 379 -37.83 5.13 11.08
C LEU A 379 -37.72 5.12 9.56
N ASP A 380 -38.45 4.19 8.92
CA ASP A 380 -38.43 3.97 7.47
C ASP A 380 -37.07 3.50 6.90
N SER A 381 -36.15 3.02 7.75
CA SER A 381 -34.90 2.35 7.32
C SER A 381 -35.01 0.82 7.34
N GLU A 382 -34.20 0.15 6.53
CA GLU A 382 -33.97 -1.29 6.61
C GLU A 382 -32.82 -1.55 7.60
N THR A 383 -33.01 -2.51 8.50
CA THR A 383 -32.00 -2.94 9.48
C THR A 383 -31.92 -4.45 9.51
N SER A 384 -30.74 -4.97 9.86
CA SER A 384 -30.52 -6.38 10.13
C SER A 384 -30.04 -6.58 11.56
N GLY A 385 -30.42 -7.73 12.12
CA GLY A 385 -29.85 -8.28 13.35
C GLY A 385 -29.51 -9.74 13.14
N SER A 386 -28.57 -10.27 13.90
CA SER A 386 -27.97 -11.58 13.65
C SER A 386 -27.74 -12.42 14.90
N LEU A 387 -28.74 -13.23 15.21
CA LEU A 387 -28.62 -14.17 16.32
C LEU A 387 -27.53 -15.24 16.10
N HIS A 388 -26.61 -15.37 17.05
CA HIS A 388 -25.55 -16.39 17.02
C HIS A 388 -25.54 -17.32 18.24
N ASN A 389 -24.69 -18.35 18.25
CA ASN A 389 -24.72 -19.37 19.31
C ASN A 389 -24.31 -18.80 20.68
N GLY A 390 -25.31 -18.51 21.52
CA GLY A 390 -25.14 -17.86 22.83
C GLY A 390 -26.08 -16.67 22.98
N ASP A 391 -26.38 -16.02 21.87
CA ASP A 391 -27.30 -14.91 21.74
C ASP A 391 -28.66 -15.43 21.23
N ASN A 392 -29.73 -14.92 21.84
CA ASN A 392 -31.09 -15.31 21.49
C ASN A 392 -32.00 -14.09 21.28
N ILE A 393 -31.50 -12.88 21.51
CA ILE A 393 -32.30 -11.65 21.51
C ILE A 393 -31.43 -10.46 21.10
N ASP A 394 -31.77 -9.83 19.99
CA ASP A 394 -31.23 -8.52 19.64
C ASP A 394 -32.19 -7.40 20.08
N ILE A 395 -31.68 -6.43 20.84
CA ILE A 395 -32.46 -5.27 21.26
C ILE A 395 -31.98 -4.02 20.56
N PHE A 396 -32.86 -3.50 19.71
CA PHE A 396 -32.72 -2.20 19.09
C PHE A 396 -33.68 -1.19 19.74
N TRP A 397 -33.36 0.10 19.58
CA TRP A 397 -34.25 1.16 20.04
C TRP A 397 -34.66 2.09 18.90
N ILE A 398 -35.85 2.67 19.03
CA ILE A 398 -36.43 3.59 18.06
C ILE A 398 -36.86 4.83 18.83
N LYS A 399 -36.48 6.01 18.33
CA LYS A 399 -36.91 7.29 18.90
C LYS A 399 -38.13 7.83 18.16
N ILE A 400 -39.19 8.11 18.92
CA ILE A 400 -40.39 8.78 18.40
C ILE A 400 -40.40 10.22 18.90
N LEU A 401 -40.37 11.18 17.99
CA LEU A 401 -40.42 12.61 18.29
C LEU A 401 -41.79 13.25 18.03
N ASP A 402 -42.74 12.50 17.46
CA ASP A 402 -44.08 13.00 17.15
C ASP A 402 -44.88 13.33 18.42
N GLU A 403 -45.44 14.55 18.48
CA GLU A 403 -46.19 15.05 19.65
C GLU A 403 -47.40 14.20 20.05
N ASN A 404 -47.96 13.42 19.11
CA ASN A 404 -49.11 12.53 19.34
C ASN A 404 -48.76 11.04 19.27
N GLY A 405 -47.46 10.72 19.29
CA GLY A 405 -46.95 9.37 19.04
C GLY A 405 -47.11 8.92 17.59
N SER A 406 -46.52 7.77 17.27
CA SER A 406 -46.52 7.20 15.93
C SER A 406 -47.02 5.76 15.99
N LYS A 407 -47.64 5.29 14.89
CA LYS A 407 -47.97 3.88 14.73
C LYS A 407 -46.79 3.18 14.06
N ILE A 408 -46.03 2.41 14.83
CA ILE A 408 -44.93 1.59 14.32
C ILE A 408 -45.46 0.20 13.99
N TYR A 409 -45.02 -0.33 12.85
CA TYR A 409 -45.18 -1.74 12.49
C TYR A 409 -43.91 -2.20 11.79
N LEU A 410 -43.56 -3.46 11.97
CA LEU A 410 -42.45 -4.08 11.26
C LEU A 410 -42.97 -4.68 9.96
N ASN A 411 -42.30 -4.36 8.85
CA ASN A 411 -42.57 -4.96 7.56
C ASN A 411 -41.41 -5.88 7.21
N GLU A 412 -41.62 -7.19 7.33
CA GLU A 412 -40.60 -8.17 6.96
C GLU A 412 -40.33 -8.11 5.45
N VAL A 413 -39.19 -7.57 5.06
CA VAL A 413 -38.71 -7.58 3.68
C VAL A 413 -38.33 -9.01 3.27
N ILE A 414 -37.72 -9.75 4.19
CA ILE A 414 -37.36 -11.17 4.06
C ILE A 414 -37.99 -11.91 5.25
N LYS A 415 -38.65 -13.02 4.97
CA LYS A 415 -39.28 -13.85 6.02
C LYS A 415 -38.20 -14.47 6.90
N SER A 416 -38.18 -14.09 8.18
CA SER A 416 -37.22 -14.61 9.17
C SER A 416 -37.83 -15.73 10.02
N GLU A 417 -36.98 -16.57 10.60
CA GLU A 417 -37.39 -17.59 11.60
C GLU A 417 -37.47 -17.02 13.02
N VAL A 418 -37.09 -15.75 13.21
CA VAL A 418 -37.10 -15.05 14.51
C VAL A 418 -38.46 -14.40 14.79
N ASN A 419 -38.81 -14.27 16.07
CA ASN A 419 -40.01 -13.55 16.48
C ASN A 419 -39.65 -12.11 16.83
N TYR A 420 -40.42 -11.16 16.30
CA TYR A 420 -40.27 -9.75 16.62
C TYR A 420 -41.25 -9.33 17.72
N THR A 421 -40.86 -8.37 18.54
CA THR A 421 -41.72 -7.78 19.57
C THR A 421 -41.40 -6.31 19.72
N ILE A 422 -42.42 -5.44 19.63
CA ILE A 422 -42.26 -4.00 19.84
C ILE A 422 -42.65 -3.68 21.28
N GLN A 423 -41.74 -3.06 22.02
CA GLN A 423 -41.95 -2.65 23.42
C GLN A 423 -41.99 -1.13 23.55
N GLU A 424 -43.09 -0.60 24.08
CA GLU A 424 -43.20 0.81 24.44
C GLU A 424 -42.66 1.01 25.86
N ILE A 425 -41.80 2.01 26.03
CA ILE A 425 -41.15 2.28 27.32
C ILE A 425 -41.40 3.71 27.79
N ASN A 426 -41.50 3.89 29.10
CA ASN A 426 -41.60 5.20 29.72
C ASN A 426 -40.21 5.84 29.74
N GLN A 427 -40.08 6.95 29.02
CA GLN A 427 -38.82 7.66 28.83
C GLN A 427 -38.19 8.20 30.12
N ASN A 428 -38.96 8.35 31.21
CA ASN A 428 -38.46 8.92 32.47
C ASN A 428 -37.84 7.88 33.42
N ASN A 429 -38.20 6.61 33.29
CA ASN A 429 -37.83 5.58 34.26
C ASN A 429 -37.55 4.20 33.63
N GLY A 430 -37.49 4.13 32.31
CA GLY A 430 -37.26 2.90 31.56
C GLY A 430 -38.37 1.85 31.70
N ALA A 431 -39.47 2.09 32.42
CA ALA A 431 -40.47 1.05 32.68
C ALA A 431 -41.22 0.64 31.39
N LEU A 432 -41.48 -0.65 31.23
CA LEU A 432 -42.31 -1.16 30.13
C LEU A 432 -43.75 -0.66 30.28
N VAL A 433 -44.27 0.00 29.26
CA VAL A 433 -45.63 0.57 29.21
C VAL A 433 -46.56 -0.38 28.46
N ASN A 434 -46.10 -0.90 27.31
CA ASN A 434 -46.89 -1.74 26.42
C ASN A 434 -45.98 -2.68 25.61
N THR A 435 -46.55 -3.75 25.07
CA THR A 435 -45.81 -4.76 24.30
C THR A 435 -46.71 -5.33 23.19
N SER A 436 -46.21 -5.37 21.96
CA SER A 436 -46.88 -6.07 20.86
C SER A 436 -46.69 -7.59 20.98
N ASN A 437 -47.53 -8.38 20.31
CA ASN A 437 -47.36 -9.84 20.24
C ASN A 437 -46.63 -10.28 18.96
N GLY A 438 -45.79 -9.41 18.40
CA GLY A 438 -45.48 -9.38 16.97
C GLY A 438 -46.38 -8.37 16.30
#